data_AF-A0A939ZFN1-F1
#
_entry.id   AF-A0A939ZFN1-F1
#
_cell.length_a   1.000
_cell.length_b   1.000
_cell.length_c   1.000
_cell.angle_alpha   90.00
_cell.angle_beta   90.00
_cell.angle_gamma   90.00
#
_symmetry.space_group_name_H-M   'P 1'
#
loop_
_entity.id
_entity.type
_entity.pdbx_description
1 polymer ?
#
loop_
_entity_poly.entity_id
_entity_poly.type
_entity_poly.pdbx_seq_one_letter_code
_entity_poly.pdbx_strand_id
1 'polypeptide(L)'
;MVYIGIAGIVAVLMITIIVMAVKRKHAAEKKEPRVVTMTIDAPPDMPLEEKEELVYKSLLEAGYSPAGACGIMGNIAVESPDYDPSVVNETSGALGLFQWNNVGDRQQHLKDFCKEQKINWNSIEAQLAFAIYELSGADPIACRLDDYLKETDNSYGAAAEFAAGFERCITDTGKRADRYTGSLYPEFYGNHYQGLSRRINKAMNYYIRFVESDTATSTP
;
A
#
# COMPACT_ATOMS: atom_id res chain seq x y z
N MET A 1 38.55 -3.52 11.33
CA MET A 1 38.18 -3.77 9.92
C MET A 1 36.82 -4.44 9.92
N VAL A 2 35.76 -3.72 9.53
CA VAL A 2 34.42 -4.29 9.41
C VAL A 2 34.12 -4.43 7.93
N TYR A 3 34.03 -5.68 7.46
CA TYR A 3 33.62 -6.03 6.11
C TYR A 3 32.12 -5.67 5.97
N ILE A 4 31.83 -4.54 5.33
CA ILE A 4 30.48 -4.28 4.84
C ILE A 4 30.36 -5.07 3.53
N GLY A 5 29.55 -6.12 3.56
CA GLY A 5 29.41 -7.10 2.48
C GLY A 5 28.97 -6.46 1.17
N ILE A 6 29.60 -6.91 0.09
CA ILE A 6 29.40 -6.50 -1.31
C ILE A 6 27.91 -6.56 -1.74
N ALA A 7 27.06 -7.35 -1.06
CA ALA A 7 25.62 -7.43 -1.31
C ALA A 7 24.84 -6.12 -0.99
N GLY A 8 25.23 -5.36 0.03
CA GLY A 8 24.56 -4.10 0.39
C GLY A 8 24.81 -2.96 -0.61
N ILE A 9 25.97 -2.98 -1.28
CA ILE A 9 26.34 -2.00 -2.30
C ILE A 9 25.59 -2.26 -3.61
N VAL A 10 25.35 -3.53 -3.97
CA VAL A 10 24.61 -3.90 -5.19
C VAL A 10 23.12 -3.54 -5.08
N ALA A 11 22.50 -3.70 -3.91
CA ALA A 11 21.09 -3.34 -3.69
C ALA A 11 20.85 -1.81 -3.79
N VAL A 12 21.75 -1.00 -3.22
CA VAL A 12 21.68 0.48 -3.33
C VAL A 12 21.93 0.96 -4.77
N LEU A 13 22.81 0.27 -5.50
CA LEU A 13 23.09 0.57 -6.91
C LEU A 13 21.90 0.22 -7.82
N MET A 14 21.18 -0.87 -7.53
CA MET A 14 19.98 -1.28 -8.28
C MET A 14 18.82 -0.27 -8.10
N ILE A 15 18.62 0.25 -6.89
CA ILE A 15 17.60 1.27 -6.59
C ILE A 15 17.92 2.60 -7.30
N THR A 16 19.19 3.00 -7.34
CA THR A 16 19.60 4.21 -8.08
C THR A 16 19.49 4.05 -9.61
N ILE A 17 19.73 2.85 -10.16
CA ILE A 17 19.60 2.58 -11.60
C ILE A 17 18.13 2.61 -12.05
N ILE A 18 17.18 2.14 -11.23
CA ILE A 18 15.74 2.23 -11.52
C ILE A 18 15.29 3.70 -11.60
N VAL A 19 15.75 4.55 -10.68
CA VAL A 19 15.48 6.01 -10.69
C VAL A 19 16.09 6.72 -11.91
N MET A 20 17.23 6.24 -12.43
CA MET A 20 17.88 6.83 -13.62
C MET A 20 17.31 6.31 -14.94
N ALA A 21 16.83 5.06 -15.03
CA ALA A 21 16.21 4.49 -16.23
C ALA A 21 14.84 5.14 -16.54
N VAL A 22 14.06 5.48 -15.51
CA VAL A 22 12.81 6.24 -15.63
C VAL A 22 13.05 7.61 -16.29
N LYS A 23 14.18 8.26 -16.00
CA LYS A 23 14.52 9.58 -16.56
C LYS A 23 14.88 9.59 -18.06
N ARG A 24 15.16 8.45 -18.69
CA ARG A 24 15.64 8.42 -20.10
C ARG A 24 14.57 8.12 -21.15
N LYS A 25 13.36 7.66 -20.77
CA LYS A 25 12.34 7.26 -21.76
C LYS A 25 11.30 8.34 -22.13
N HIS A 26 11.40 9.55 -21.58
CA HIS A 26 10.47 10.67 -21.83
C HIS A 26 11.13 11.88 -22.50
N ALA A 27 11.94 11.66 -23.53
CA ALA A 27 12.41 12.72 -24.41
C ALA A 27 11.73 12.63 -25.78
N ALA A 28 10.63 13.39 -25.92
CA ALA A 28 10.06 13.99 -27.14
C ALA A 28 8.56 13.72 -27.37
N GLU A 29 7.70 14.51 -26.72
CA GLU A 29 6.68 15.32 -27.42
C GLU A 29 6.31 16.52 -26.52
N LYS A 30 6.50 17.74 -27.03
CA LYS A 30 6.39 18.97 -26.24
C LYS A 30 4.93 19.38 -26.07
N LYS A 31 4.36 19.04 -24.91
CA LYS A 31 3.38 19.89 -24.22
C LYS A 31 4.15 20.77 -23.25
N GLU A 32 3.79 22.05 -23.12
CA GLU A 32 4.42 22.98 -22.17
C GLU A 32 4.56 22.30 -20.79
N PRO A 33 5.71 22.46 -20.11
CA PRO A 33 5.93 21.78 -18.84
C PRO A 33 4.94 22.33 -17.81
N ARG A 34 3.90 21.56 -17.49
CA ARG A 34 3.29 21.67 -16.17
C ARG A 34 4.39 21.30 -15.20
N VAL A 35 4.96 22.30 -14.55
CA VAL A 35 5.86 22.12 -13.41
C VAL A 35 5.02 21.47 -12.32
N VAL A 36 4.96 20.15 -12.32
CA VAL A 36 4.54 19.39 -11.13
C VAL A 36 5.78 19.34 -10.26
N THR A 37 5.93 20.36 -9.44
CA THR A 37 6.67 20.19 -8.18
C THR A 37 6.01 19.01 -7.48
N MET A 38 6.77 17.93 -7.20
CA MET A 38 6.38 17.01 -6.14
C MET A 38 6.34 17.86 -4.86
N THR A 39 5.14 18.35 -4.54
CA THR A 39 4.91 19.15 -3.35
C THR A 39 5.11 18.23 -2.18
N ILE A 40 6.12 18.57 -1.38
CA ILE A 40 6.64 17.80 -0.25
C ILE A 40 5.61 17.72 0.90
N ASP A 41 4.48 18.41 0.77
CA ASP A 41 3.32 18.31 1.64
C ASP A 41 2.07 18.37 0.73
N ALA A 42 1.32 17.26 0.64
CA ALA A 42 0.03 17.26 -0.03
C ALA A 42 -0.88 18.34 0.59
N PRO A 43 -1.70 19.07 -0.20
CA PRO A 43 -2.59 20.09 0.32
C PRO A 43 -3.54 19.52 1.40
N PRO A 44 -3.83 20.25 2.48
CA PRO A 44 -4.64 19.78 3.61
C PRO A 44 -6.11 19.46 3.26
N ASP A 45 -6.56 19.71 2.04
CA ASP A 45 -7.94 19.59 1.57
C ASP A 45 -8.11 18.78 0.28
N MET A 46 -7.14 17.92 -0.08
CA MET A 46 -7.27 17.04 -1.26
C MET A 46 -8.60 16.26 -1.20
N PRO A 47 -9.46 16.33 -2.24
CA PRO A 47 -10.70 15.56 -2.30
C PRO A 47 -10.43 14.07 -2.16
N LEU A 48 -11.34 13.32 -1.52
CA LEU A 48 -11.22 11.87 -1.33
C LEU A 48 -10.87 11.17 -2.65
N GLU A 49 -11.52 11.57 -3.73
CA GLU A 49 -11.32 10.95 -5.05
C GLU A 49 -9.87 11.09 -5.54
N GLU A 50 -9.26 12.26 -5.32
CA GLU A 50 -7.86 12.52 -5.69
C GLU A 50 -6.88 11.76 -4.80
N LYS A 51 -7.19 11.59 -3.50
CA LYS A 51 -6.39 10.76 -2.59
C LYS A 51 -6.40 9.29 -3.02
N GLU A 52 -7.58 8.77 -3.36
CA GLU A 52 -7.73 7.40 -3.85
C GLU A 52 -6.95 7.19 -5.15
N GLU A 53 -7.04 8.14 -6.10
CA GLU A 53 -6.28 8.10 -7.35
C GLU A 53 -4.76 8.20 -7.12
N LEU A 54 -4.31 9.05 -6.19
CA LEU A 54 -2.91 9.16 -5.77
C LEU A 54 -2.39 7.82 -5.23
N VAL A 55 -3.15 7.17 -4.33
CA VAL A 55 -2.77 5.87 -3.78
C VAL A 55 -2.71 4.81 -4.87
N TYR A 56 -3.74 4.72 -5.72
CA TYR A 56 -3.78 3.75 -6.80
C TYR A 56 -2.56 3.88 -7.73
N LYS A 57 -2.28 5.09 -8.22
CA LYS A 57 -1.13 5.36 -9.09
C LYS A 57 0.19 5.06 -8.41
N SER A 58 0.35 5.44 -7.14
CA SER A 58 1.58 5.17 -6.38
C SER A 58 1.84 3.66 -6.26
N LEU A 59 0.80 2.85 -6.07
CA LEU A 59 0.93 1.39 -6.00
C LEU A 59 1.26 0.77 -7.37
N LEU A 60 0.69 1.28 -8.46
CA LEU A 60 1.08 0.86 -9.81
C LEU A 60 2.52 1.23 -10.14
N GLU A 61 2.97 2.43 -9.77
CA GLU A 61 4.36 2.88 -9.94
C GLU A 61 5.34 2.04 -9.14
N ALA A 62 4.91 1.50 -7.99
CA ALA A 62 5.66 0.53 -7.20
C ALA A 62 5.67 -0.89 -7.80
N GLY A 63 4.94 -1.12 -8.90
CA GLY A 63 4.92 -2.37 -9.65
C GLY A 63 3.83 -3.37 -9.25
N TYR A 64 2.91 -2.99 -8.36
CA TYR A 64 1.76 -3.85 -8.05
C TYR A 64 0.81 -3.92 -9.24
N SER A 65 0.12 -5.06 -9.37
CA SER A 65 -0.91 -5.20 -10.39
C SER A 65 -2.12 -4.29 -10.05
N PRO A 66 -2.99 -3.96 -11.03
CA PRO A 66 -4.24 -3.25 -10.75
C PRO A 66 -5.09 -3.93 -9.66
N ALA A 67 -5.20 -5.27 -9.71
CA ALA A 67 -5.94 -6.02 -8.70
C ALA A 67 -5.27 -6.00 -7.33
N GLY A 68 -3.93 -6.13 -7.28
CA GLY A 68 -3.14 -6.01 -6.06
C GLY A 68 -3.29 -4.64 -5.41
N ALA A 69 -3.15 -3.58 -6.20
CA ALA A 69 -3.34 -2.20 -5.76
C ALA A 69 -4.74 -1.98 -5.18
N CYS A 70 -5.79 -2.42 -5.87
CA CYS A 70 -7.16 -2.34 -5.37
C CYS A 70 -7.37 -3.16 -4.09
N GLY A 71 -6.69 -4.30 -3.93
CA GLY A 71 -6.70 -5.10 -2.71
C GLY A 71 -6.14 -4.35 -1.49
N ILE A 72 -5.01 -3.64 -1.68
CA ILE A 72 -4.40 -2.76 -0.67
C ILE A 72 -5.36 -1.60 -0.33
N MET A 73 -5.88 -0.91 -1.35
CA MET A 73 -6.82 0.20 -1.19
C MET A 73 -8.10 -0.19 -0.44
N GLY A 74 -8.63 -1.40 -0.70
CA GLY A 74 -9.79 -1.91 0.02
C GLY A 74 -9.55 -2.04 1.53
N ASN A 75 -8.32 -2.33 1.94
CA ASN A 75 -7.92 -2.36 3.34
C ASN A 75 -7.76 -0.96 3.93
N ILE A 76 -7.04 -0.06 3.25
CA ILE A 76 -6.91 1.35 3.65
C ILE A 76 -8.29 1.98 3.86
N ALA A 77 -9.23 1.77 2.94
CA ALA A 77 -10.58 2.35 3.04
C ALA A 77 -11.40 1.87 4.26
N VAL A 78 -11.01 0.77 4.91
CA VAL A 78 -11.62 0.30 6.16
C VAL A 78 -10.88 0.83 7.39
N GLU A 79 -9.57 1.00 7.31
CA GLU A 79 -8.73 1.54 8.38
C GLU A 79 -8.79 3.06 8.49
N SER A 80 -8.74 3.76 7.35
CA SER A 80 -8.81 5.21 7.18
C SER A 80 -9.76 5.54 6.02
N PRO A 81 -11.09 5.65 6.27
CA PRO A 81 -12.09 5.83 5.22
C PRO A 81 -11.89 7.06 4.33
N ASP A 82 -11.29 8.13 4.86
CA ASP A 82 -11.00 9.38 4.14
C ASP A 82 -9.55 9.46 3.61
N TYR A 83 -8.83 8.33 3.64
CA TYR A 83 -7.40 8.24 3.32
C TYR A 83 -6.59 9.32 4.04
N ASP A 84 -6.93 9.53 5.31
CA ASP A 84 -6.28 10.50 6.18
C ASP A 84 -5.04 9.86 6.81
N PRO A 85 -3.82 10.33 6.50
CA PRO A 85 -2.59 9.82 7.09
C PRO A 85 -2.42 10.24 8.56
N SER A 86 -3.23 11.19 9.06
CA SER A 86 -3.12 11.74 10.40
C SER A 86 -4.04 11.09 11.43
N VAL A 87 -4.94 10.20 10.99
CA VAL A 87 -5.95 9.59 11.86
C VAL A 87 -5.31 8.73 12.95
N VAL A 88 -5.75 8.95 14.19
CA VAL A 88 -5.33 8.17 15.36
C VAL A 88 -6.56 7.54 16.01
N ASN A 89 -6.53 6.23 16.20
CA ASN A 89 -7.55 5.57 17.00
C ASN A 89 -7.38 5.95 18.48
N GLU A 90 -8.38 6.61 19.06
CA GLU A 90 -8.31 7.09 20.45
C GLU A 90 -8.15 5.96 21.49
N THR A 91 -8.65 4.76 21.17
CA THR A 91 -8.63 3.62 22.11
C THR A 91 -7.33 2.82 21.99
N SER A 92 -6.92 2.46 20.77
CA SER A 92 -5.74 1.61 20.55
C SER A 92 -4.45 2.39 20.32
N GLY A 93 -4.54 3.68 20.02
CA GLY A 93 -3.42 4.52 19.58
C GLY A 93 -2.94 4.20 18.16
N ALA A 94 -3.65 3.35 17.40
CA ALA A 94 -3.32 2.98 16.03
C ALA A 94 -3.28 4.20 15.09
N LEU A 95 -2.39 4.19 14.09
CA LEU A 95 -1.98 5.40 13.36
C LEU A 95 -2.09 5.27 11.84
N GLY A 96 -2.65 6.30 11.20
CA GLY A 96 -2.54 6.56 9.76
C GLY A 96 -3.34 5.63 8.87
N LEU A 97 -2.96 5.58 7.58
CA LEU A 97 -3.66 4.90 6.50
C LEU A 97 -3.94 3.42 6.79
N PHE A 98 -2.96 2.73 7.38
CA PHE A 98 -3.03 1.31 7.70
C PHE A 98 -3.23 1.05 9.19
N GLN A 99 -3.56 2.09 9.97
CA GLN A 99 -3.78 1.99 11.41
C GLN A 99 -2.69 1.16 12.12
N TRP A 100 -1.42 1.45 11.80
CA TRP A 100 -0.29 0.77 12.44
C TRP A 100 -0.43 0.87 13.95
N ASN A 101 -0.46 -0.27 14.62
CA ASN A 101 -0.49 -0.35 16.07
C ASN A 101 0.94 -0.56 16.61
N ASN A 102 1.11 -0.50 17.94
CA ASN A 102 2.42 -0.71 18.57
C ASN A 102 2.80 -2.19 18.73
N VAL A 103 2.08 -3.13 18.08
CA VAL A 103 2.51 -4.53 18.04
C VAL A 103 3.74 -4.63 17.16
N GLY A 104 4.86 -5.10 17.73
CA GLY A 104 6.14 -5.21 17.01
C GLY A 104 6.75 -3.85 16.63
N ASP A 105 6.45 -2.79 17.39
CA ASP A 105 7.02 -1.45 17.23
C ASP A 105 6.77 -0.79 15.86
N ARG A 106 5.76 -1.26 15.09
CA ARG A 106 5.52 -0.81 13.71
C ARG A 106 5.29 0.70 13.56
N GLN A 107 4.63 1.36 14.53
CA GLN A 107 4.52 2.84 14.52
C GLN A 107 5.86 3.55 14.66
N GLN A 108 6.75 3.01 15.49
CA GLN A 108 8.08 3.58 15.69
C GLN A 108 8.93 3.35 14.43
N HIS A 109 8.85 2.15 13.84
CA HIS A 109 9.51 1.85 12.56
C HIS A 109 9.04 2.75 11.42
N LEU A 110 7.75 3.10 11.34
CA LEU A 110 7.26 4.11 10.39
C LEU A 110 7.98 5.46 10.59
N LYS A 111 8.02 5.96 11.82
CA LYS A 111 8.64 7.25 12.14
C LYS A 111 10.13 7.24 11.87
N ASP A 112 10.82 6.15 12.20
CA ASP A 112 12.25 6.00 11.98
C ASP A 112 12.58 5.89 10.49
N PHE A 113 11.83 5.08 9.73
CA PHE A 113 11.94 5.01 8.28
C PHE A 113 11.78 6.39 7.65
N CYS A 114 10.72 7.13 7.99
CA CYS A 114 10.49 8.45 7.43
C CYS A 114 11.58 9.46 7.83
N LYS A 115 12.08 9.38 9.07
CA LYS A 115 13.19 10.22 9.55
C LYS A 115 14.48 9.94 8.78
N GLU A 116 14.80 8.68 8.51
CA GLU A 116 15.97 8.28 7.70
C GLU A 116 15.85 8.76 6.25
N GLN A 117 14.66 8.65 5.66
CA GLN A 117 14.36 9.11 4.31
C GLN A 117 14.16 10.64 4.21
N LYS A 118 14.13 11.36 5.34
CA LYS A 118 13.86 12.81 5.44
C LYS A 118 12.52 13.21 4.80
N ILE A 119 11.50 12.38 4.98
CA ILE A 119 10.13 12.62 4.53
C ILE A 119 9.20 12.77 5.75
N ASN A 120 8.10 13.49 5.58
CA ASN A 120 7.11 13.66 6.65
C ASN A 120 6.26 12.40 6.77
N TRP A 121 6.35 11.70 7.90
CA TRP A 121 5.57 10.47 8.16
C TRP A 121 4.05 10.70 8.09
N ASN A 122 3.60 11.93 8.30
CA ASN A 122 2.18 12.30 8.26
C ASN A 122 1.75 12.74 6.84
N SER A 123 2.08 11.92 5.85
CA SER A 123 1.65 12.08 4.44
C SER A 123 1.25 10.71 3.87
N ILE A 124 0.40 10.72 2.85
CA ILE A 124 -0.06 9.50 2.18
C ILE A 124 1.14 8.78 1.57
N GLU A 125 1.99 9.52 0.87
CA GLU A 125 3.14 9.02 0.14
C GLU A 125 4.18 8.38 1.08
N ALA A 126 4.46 9.01 2.23
CA ALA A 126 5.41 8.45 3.19
C ALA A 126 4.88 7.15 3.82
N GLN A 127 3.59 7.08 4.10
CA GLN A 127 2.96 5.89 4.67
C GLN A 127 2.88 4.75 3.64
N LEU A 128 2.57 5.04 2.38
CA LEU A 128 2.66 4.04 1.31
C LEU A 128 4.10 3.56 1.12
N ALA A 129 5.08 4.46 1.13
CA ALA A 129 6.49 4.07 1.02
C ALA A 129 6.92 3.14 2.17
N PHE A 130 6.46 3.38 3.39
CA PHE A 130 6.74 2.49 4.52
C PHE A 130 6.02 1.15 4.40
N ALA A 131 4.74 1.12 4.00
CA ALA A 131 4.03 -0.13 3.75
C ALA A 131 4.74 -0.99 2.69
N ILE A 132 5.22 -0.36 1.61
CA ILE A 132 6.00 -1.01 0.56
C ILE A 132 7.34 -1.54 1.10
N TYR A 133 8.01 -0.78 1.97
CA TYR A 133 9.22 -1.22 2.64
C TYR A 133 8.97 -2.47 3.51
N GLU A 134 7.87 -2.51 4.27
CA GLU A 134 7.44 -3.69 5.03
C GLU A 134 7.21 -4.91 4.12
N LEU A 135 6.46 -4.71 3.02
CA LEU A 135 6.21 -5.74 2.01
C LEU A 135 7.50 -6.22 1.32
N SER A 136 8.50 -5.35 1.14
CA SER A 136 9.76 -5.72 0.49
C SER A 136 10.70 -6.59 1.35
N GLY A 137 10.31 -6.90 2.59
CA GLY A 137 11.07 -7.78 3.47
C GLY A 137 11.33 -7.25 4.87
N ALA A 138 10.96 -5.99 5.17
CA ALA A 138 11.16 -5.45 6.52
C ALA A 138 10.18 -6.04 7.55
N ASP A 139 8.98 -6.48 7.12
CA ASP A 139 8.10 -7.31 7.93
C ASP A 139 8.15 -8.77 7.42
N PRO A 140 8.62 -9.73 8.25
CA PRO A 140 8.83 -11.12 7.81
C PRO A 140 7.54 -11.90 7.53
N ILE A 141 6.38 -11.39 7.95
CA ILE A 141 5.08 -11.99 7.65
C ILE A 141 4.48 -11.31 6.42
N ALA A 142 4.47 -9.98 6.40
CA ALA A 142 3.86 -9.23 5.30
C ALA A 142 4.62 -9.42 3.98
N CYS A 143 5.92 -9.72 4.01
CA CYS A 143 6.71 -9.84 2.78
C CYS A 143 6.27 -10.95 1.82
N ARG A 144 5.50 -11.94 2.29
CA ARG A 144 4.91 -12.97 1.42
C ARG A 144 3.91 -12.39 0.41
N LEU A 145 3.36 -11.21 0.69
CA LEU A 145 2.40 -10.52 -0.17
C LEU A 145 3.05 -9.85 -1.38
N ASP A 146 4.34 -9.52 -1.35
CA ASP A 146 4.94 -8.62 -2.34
C ASP A 146 4.79 -9.17 -3.77
N ASP A 147 5.35 -10.35 -4.04
CA ASP A 147 5.23 -10.99 -5.36
C ASP A 147 3.76 -11.31 -5.70
N TYR A 148 2.98 -11.80 -4.73
CA TYR A 148 1.57 -12.13 -4.93
C TYR A 148 0.74 -10.91 -5.40
N LEU A 149 0.94 -9.75 -4.77
CA LEU A 149 0.21 -8.50 -5.12
C LEU A 149 0.73 -7.89 -6.43
N LYS A 150 1.95 -8.21 -6.86
CA LYS A 150 2.49 -7.80 -8.16
C LYS A 150 1.93 -8.62 -9.31
N GLU A 151 1.51 -9.86 -9.06
CA GLU A 151 1.11 -10.81 -10.10
C GLU A 151 -0.40 -11.05 -10.19
N THR A 152 -1.13 -10.96 -9.06
CA THR A 152 -2.55 -11.33 -9.01
C THR A 152 -3.43 -10.47 -9.91
N ASP A 153 -4.45 -11.05 -10.55
CA ASP A 153 -5.53 -10.35 -11.25
C ASP A 153 -6.84 -10.36 -10.43
N ASN A 154 -6.80 -10.89 -9.21
CA ASN A 154 -7.96 -11.12 -8.35
C ASN A 154 -8.00 -10.14 -7.18
N SER A 155 -8.75 -9.05 -7.32
CA SER A 155 -8.87 -8.00 -6.28
C SER A 155 -9.55 -8.49 -5.00
N TYR A 156 -10.46 -9.47 -5.10
CA TYR A 156 -11.04 -10.16 -3.94
C TYR A 156 -9.95 -10.87 -3.14
N GLY A 157 -9.14 -11.68 -3.83
CA GLY A 157 -8.04 -12.42 -3.21
C GLY A 157 -7.00 -11.47 -2.63
N ALA A 158 -6.61 -10.43 -3.37
CA ALA A 158 -5.67 -9.40 -2.91
C ALA A 158 -6.10 -8.76 -1.59
N ALA A 159 -7.37 -8.36 -1.46
CA ALA A 159 -7.88 -7.76 -0.23
C ALA A 159 -7.87 -8.71 0.96
N ALA A 160 -8.25 -9.98 0.74
CA ALA A 160 -8.29 -10.99 1.78
C ALA A 160 -6.89 -11.38 2.27
N GLU A 161 -5.95 -11.56 1.35
CA GLU A 161 -4.56 -11.87 1.67
C GLU A 161 -3.88 -10.70 2.39
N PHE A 162 -4.12 -9.46 1.97
CA PHE A 162 -3.60 -8.28 2.65
C PHE A 162 -4.16 -8.12 4.07
N ALA A 163 -5.46 -8.37 4.27
CA ALA A 163 -6.07 -8.36 5.59
C ALA A 163 -5.42 -9.40 6.54
N ALA A 164 -5.09 -10.58 6.00
CA ALA A 164 -4.47 -11.66 6.76
C ALA A 164 -3.00 -11.40 7.08
N GLY A 165 -2.22 -11.00 6.09
CA GLY A 165 -0.76 -10.88 6.17
C GLY A 165 -0.24 -9.55 6.71
N PHE A 166 -0.87 -8.44 6.30
CA PHE A 166 -0.41 -7.10 6.66
C PHE A 166 -1.17 -6.55 7.86
N GLU A 167 -2.49 -6.46 7.76
CA GLU A 167 -3.35 -5.87 8.81
C GLU A 167 -3.43 -6.75 10.04
N ARG A 168 -3.44 -8.08 9.85
CA ARG A 168 -3.51 -9.08 10.93
C ARG A 168 -4.66 -8.79 11.91
N CYS A 169 -5.78 -8.27 11.41
CA CYS A 169 -6.94 -7.82 12.19
C CYS A 169 -7.87 -8.97 12.64
N ILE A 170 -7.28 -9.99 13.27
CA ILE A 170 -7.98 -11.17 13.79
C ILE A 170 -8.92 -10.76 14.94
N THR A 171 -10.12 -11.34 14.98
CA THR A 171 -11.12 -11.05 16.03
C THR A 171 -11.91 -12.30 16.41
N ASP A 172 -12.25 -12.43 17.69
CA ASP A 172 -13.09 -13.53 18.19
C ASP A 172 -14.60 -13.29 17.98
N THR A 173 -14.99 -12.13 17.47
CA THR A 173 -16.40 -11.74 17.35
C THR A 173 -17.01 -12.19 16.01
N GLY A 174 -17.52 -13.42 15.97
CA GLY A 174 -18.21 -14.01 14.80
C GLY A 174 -19.47 -13.28 14.29
N LYS A 175 -19.82 -12.10 14.83
CA LYS A 175 -21.00 -11.30 14.43
C LYS A 175 -20.68 -10.16 13.45
N ARG A 176 -19.41 -9.87 13.16
CA ARG A 176 -18.99 -8.80 12.21
C ARG A 176 -17.75 -9.17 11.37
N ALA A 177 -17.35 -10.44 11.38
CA ALA A 177 -16.08 -10.90 10.83
C ALA A 177 -16.26 -12.17 10.01
N ASP A 178 -15.89 -12.11 8.74
CA ASP A 178 -15.86 -13.27 7.85
C ASP A 178 -14.57 -14.06 8.05
N ARG A 179 -14.59 -15.33 7.64
CA ARG A 179 -13.43 -16.20 7.73
C ARG A 179 -12.49 -15.94 6.57
N TYR A 180 -11.21 -15.83 6.87
CA TYR A 180 -10.18 -15.86 5.85
C TYR A 180 -10.09 -17.28 5.24
N THR A 181 -10.18 -17.34 3.92
CA THR A 181 -10.13 -18.58 3.12
C THR A 181 -9.02 -18.57 2.09
N GLY A 182 -8.10 -17.61 2.18
CA GLY A 182 -6.95 -17.50 1.30
C GLY A 182 -5.94 -18.63 1.53
N SER A 183 -4.98 -18.71 0.63
CA SER A 183 -3.98 -19.78 0.60
C SER A 183 -2.57 -19.28 0.86
N LEU A 184 -2.33 -17.97 0.77
CA LEU A 184 -0.99 -17.41 1.00
C LEU A 184 -0.57 -17.56 2.45
N TYR A 185 -1.50 -17.55 3.41
CA TYR A 185 -1.25 -17.71 4.85
C TYR A 185 -2.03 -18.90 5.43
N PRO A 186 -1.64 -20.15 5.15
CA PRO A 186 -2.36 -21.34 5.62
C PRO A 186 -2.48 -21.41 7.15
N GLU A 187 -1.52 -20.83 7.88
CA GLU A 187 -1.55 -20.74 9.35
C GLU A 187 -2.67 -19.84 9.89
N PHE A 188 -3.24 -18.97 9.05
CA PHE A 188 -4.33 -18.08 9.41
C PHE A 188 -5.69 -18.54 8.87
N TYR A 189 -5.71 -19.66 8.13
CA TYR A 189 -6.93 -20.18 7.50
C TYR A 189 -8.04 -20.41 8.52
N GLY A 190 -9.24 -19.93 8.20
CA GLY A 190 -10.44 -20.10 9.03
C GLY A 190 -10.57 -19.11 10.19
N ASN A 191 -9.54 -18.30 10.49
CA ASN A 191 -9.65 -17.23 11.47
C ASN A 191 -10.63 -16.14 11.01
N HIS A 192 -11.27 -15.48 11.96
CA HIS A 192 -12.20 -14.39 11.72
C HIS A 192 -11.45 -13.06 11.66
N TYR A 193 -11.71 -12.25 10.64
CA TYR A 193 -11.04 -10.96 10.44
C TYR A 193 -12.02 -9.79 10.46
N GLN A 194 -11.66 -8.73 11.18
CA GLN A 194 -12.49 -7.53 11.32
C GLN A 194 -12.73 -6.85 9.97
N GLY A 195 -14.01 -6.80 9.58
CA GLY A 195 -14.42 -6.09 8.37
C GLY A 195 -13.97 -6.73 7.06
N LEU A 196 -13.62 -8.03 7.05
CA LEU A 196 -13.12 -8.72 5.87
C LEU A 196 -14.01 -8.54 4.62
N SER A 197 -15.33 -8.80 4.69
CA SER A 197 -16.22 -8.51 3.55
C SER A 197 -16.23 -7.05 3.12
N ARG A 198 -16.08 -6.10 4.06
CA ARG A 198 -16.04 -4.67 3.71
C ARG A 198 -14.77 -4.34 2.93
N ARG A 199 -13.62 -4.88 3.34
CA ARG A 199 -12.32 -4.71 2.65
C ARG A 199 -12.39 -5.27 1.23
N ILE A 200 -12.92 -6.49 1.10
CA ILE A 200 -13.14 -7.17 -0.19
C ILE A 200 -14.08 -6.36 -1.09
N ASN A 201 -15.24 -5.94 -0.58
CA ASN A 201 -16.19 -5.15 -1.36
C ASN A 201 -15.60 -3.81 -1.82
N LYS A 202 -14.82 -3.15 -0.97
CA LYS A 202 -14.11 -1.92 -1.36
C LYS A 202 -13.08 -2.19 -2.45
N ALA A 203 -12.28 -3.24 -2.33
CA ALA A 203 -11.30 -3.62 -3.35
C ALA A 203 -11.95 -3.92 -4.70
N MET A 204 -13.04 -4.70 -4.72
CA MET A 204 -13.78 -4.99 -5.97
C MET A 204 -14.36 -3.71 -6.58
N ASN A 205 -14.92 -2.80 -5.78
CA ASN A 205 -15.44 -1.53 -6.28
C ASN A 205 -14.34 -0.63 -6.86
N TYR A 206 -13.16 -0.58 -6.23
CA TYR A 206 -12.00 0.12 -6.80
C TYR A 206 -11.55 -0.52 -8.12
N TYR A 207 -11.55 -1.85 -8.20
CA TYR A 207 -11.19 -2.56 -9.42
C TYR A 207 -12.15 -2.24 -10.58
N ILE A 208 -13.46 -2.25 -10.32
CA ILE A 208 -14.47 -1.83 -11.29
C ILE A 208 -14.22 -0.39 -11.76
N ARG A 209 -13.95 0.52 -10.82
CA ARG A 209 -13.79 1.96 -11.08
C ARG A 209 -12.47 2.34 -11.75
N PHE A 210 -11.37 1.63 -11.50
CA PHE A 210 -10.06 2.01 -12.04
C PHE A 210 -9.58 1.11 -13.18
N VAL A 211 -10.22 -0.04 -13.38
CA VAL A 211 -9.80 -1.01 -14.39
C VAL A 211 -10.92 -1.24 -15.39
N GLU A 212 -12.11 -1.61 -14.93
CA GLU A 212 -13.18 -2.00 -15.86
C GLU A 212 -13.80 -0.80 -16.59
N SER A 213 -14.02 0.33 -15.92
CA SER A 213 -14.53 1.54 -16.59
C SER A 213 -13.56 2.15 -17.61
N ASP A 214 -12.24 1.99 -17.40
CA ASP A 214 -11.21 2.46 -18.33
C ASP A 214 -11.17 1.58 -19.59
N THR A 215 -11.38 0.27 -19.44
CA THR A 215 -11.49 -0.63 -20.60
C THR A 215 -12.75 -0.35 -21.43
N ALA A 216 -13.88 -0.02 -20.79
CA ALA A 216 -15.15 0.26 -21.47
C ALA A 216 -15.13 1.54 -22.33
N THR A 217 -14.30 2.53 -21.98
CA THR A 217 -14.16 3.78 -22.76
C THR A 217 -13.11 3.70 -23.87
N SER A 218 -12.32 2.63 -23.90
CA SER A 218 -11.26 2.39 -24.89
C SER A 218 -11.68 1.53 -26.10
N THR A 219 -12.97 1.18 -26.20
CA THR A 219 -13.48 0.47 -27.38
C THR A 219 -13.82 1.47 -28.49
N PRO A 220 -13.20 1.39 -29.68
CA PRO A 220 -13.46 2.31 -30.80
C PRO A 220 -14.85 2.17 -31.42
#